data_AF-A0A2E1ITU9-F1
#
_entry.id   AF-A0A2E1ITU9-F1
#
_cell.length_a   1.000
_cell.length_b   1.000
_cell.length_c   1.000
_cell.angle_alpha   90.00
_cell.angle_beta   90.00
_cell.angle_gamma   90.00
#
_symmetry.space_group_name_H-M   'P 1'
#
loop_
_entity.id
_entity.type
_entity.pdbx_description
1 polymer ?
#
loop_
_entity_poly.entity_id
_entity_poly.type
_entity_poly.pdbx_seq_one_letter_code
_entity_poly.pdbx_strand_id
1 'polypeptide(L)'
;MKKNHLIIGLIVFAILTRLIPHPPNFAPVTAIALFSAINFNNNLLKFFIPLISLIIFDLMIGFSLINIFVYLSFIVIVLVGNHFKKIKLKSILISSVVFFIISNFGVWIIGYPKTVNGIIMCYTAAIPFFINTILGDLFYSFLLKYTFNISLKLNIIKTNH
;
A
#
# COMPACT_ATOMS: atom_id res chain seq x y z
N MET A 1 -17.67 0.74 17.50
CA MET A 1 -18.15 1.31 16.22
C MET A 1 -17.37 2.56 15.79
N LYS A 2 -17.24 3.59 16.64
CA LYS A 2 -16.55 4.86 16.30
C LYS A 2 -15.13 4.70 15.74
N LYS A 3 -14.29 3.82 16.31
CA LYS A 3 -12.90 3.56 15.84
C LYS A 3 -12.85 3.08 14.38
N ASN A 4 -13.70 2.11 14.02
CA ASN A 4 -13.72 1.57 12.66
C ASN A 4 -14.17 2.62 11.64
N HIS A 5 -15.10 3.50 12.01
CA HIS A 5 -15.55 4.57 11.12
C HIS A 5 -14.42 5.58 10.86
N LEU A 6 -13.63 5.91 11.89
CA LEU A 6 -12.46 6.77 11.73
C LEU A 6 -11.38 6.12 10.86
N ILE A 7 -11.08 4.83 11.06
CA ILE A 7 -10.14 4.09 10.21
C ILE A 7 -10.60 4.12 8.74
N ILE A 8 -11.88 3.83 8.49
CA ILE A 8 -12.46 3.87 7.14
C ILE A 8 -12.37 5.29 6.57
N GLY A 9 -12.71 6.32 7.33
CA GLY A 9 -12.63 7.71 6.89
C GLY A 9 -11.22 8.14 6.49
N LEU A 10 -10.20 7.75 7.28
CA LEU A 10 -8.79 8.00 6.94
C LEU A 10 -8.35 7.26 5.67
N ILE A 11 -8.84 6.03 5.47
CA ILE A 11 -8.55 5.26 4.26
C ILE A 11 -9.21 5.88 3.04
N VAL A 12 -10.47 6.28 3.14
CA VAL A 12 -11.17 7.00 2.05
C VAL A 12 -10.45 8.29 1.72
N PHE A 13 -10.05 9.07 2.72
CA PHE A 13 -9.25 10.28 2.51
C PHE A 13 -7.94 9.97 1.77
N ALA A 14 -7.21 8.93 2.21
CA ALA A 14 -5.99 8.50 1.55
C ALA A 14 -6.24 8.10 0.09
N ILE A 15 -7.27 7.30 -0.20
CA ILE A 15 -7.70 6.94 -1.55
C ILE A 15 -7.91 8.20 -2.41
N LEU A 16 -8.60 9.21 -1.89
CA LEU A 16 -8.86 10.46 -2.63
C LEU A 16 -7.58 11.23 -2.98
N THR A 17 -6.52 11.14 -2.17
CA THR A 17 -5.25 11.80 -2.51
C THR A 17 -4.62 11.28 -3.80
N ARG A 18 -4.99 10.08 -4.26
CA ARG A 18 -4.51 9.50 -5.52
C ARG A 18 -5.19 10.12 -6.76
N LEU A 19 -6.26 10.90 -6.58
CA LEU A 19 -6.85 11.71 -7.66
C LEU A 19 -6.05 12.99 -7.93
N ILE A 20 -5.18 13.39 -7.00
CA ILE A 20 -4.32 14.56 -7.15
C ILE A 20 -3.12 14.16 -8.03
N PRO A 21 -2.65 15.00 -8.97
CA PRO A 21 -1.45 14.72 -9.73
C PRO A 21 -0.26 14.44 -8.81
N HIS A 22 0.31 13.24 -8.93
CA HIS A 22 1.42 12.79 -8.12
C HIS A 22 2.45 12.06 -8.99
N PRO A 23 3.72 11.96 -8.56
CA PRO A 23 4.71 11.16 -9.28
C PRO A 23 4.30 9.69 -9.40
N PRO A 24 4.78 8.97 -10.44
CA PRO A 24 4.57 7.53 -10.56
C PRO A 24 5.02 6.79 -9.29
N ASN A 25 4.21 5.83 -8.84
CA ASN A 25 4.40 5.05 -7.61
C ASN A 25 4.44 5.82 -6.28
N PHE A 26 4.31 7.15 -6.29
CA PHE A 26 4.09 7.92 -5.07
C PHE A 26 2.60 7.85 -4.71
N ALA A 27 2.19 6.79 -4.02
CA ALA A 27 0.77 6.50 -3.78
C ALA A 27 0.50 5.98 -2.36
N PRO A 28 -0.71 6.18 -1.82
CA PRO A 28 -1.06 5.83 -0.44
C PRO A 28 -1.35 4.34 -0.22
N VAL A 29 -1.35 3.51 -1.26
CA VAL A 29 -1.94 2.15 -1.18
C VAL A 29 -1.17 1.23 -0.23
N THR A 30 0.16 1.30 -0.20
CA THR A 30 0.98 0.50 0.73
C THR A 30 0.70 0.91 2.17
N ALA A 31 0.54 2.21 2.41
CA ALA A 31 0.16 2.75 3.70
C ALA A 31 -1.22 2.25 4.12
N ILE A 32 -2.20 2.26 3.20
CA ILE A 32 -3.55 1.70 3.43
C ILE A 32 -3.47 0.22 3.79
N ALA A 33 -2.68 -0.58 3.07
CA ALA A 33 -2.54 -2.02 3.31
C ALA A 33 -1.88 -2.33 4.66
N LEU A 34 -0.82 -1.63 5.03
CA LEU A 34 -0.21 -1.75 6.36
C LEU A 34 -1.17 -1.29 7.46
N PHE A 35 -1.83 -0.16 7.24
CA PHE A 35 -2.74 0.45 8.22
C PHE A 35 -4.00 -0.42 8.44
N SER A 36 -4.56 -1.01 7.38
CA SER A 36 -5.70 -1.93 7.49
C SER A 36 -5.29 -3.21 8.24
N ALA A 37 -4.14 -3.80 7.89
CA ALA A 37 -3.62 -5.01 8.52
C ALA A 37 -3.44 -4.87 10.04
N ILE A 38 -2.99 -3.69 10.47
CA ILE A 38 -2.65 -3.41 11.87
C ILE A 38 -3.88 -3.02 12.69
N ASN A 39 -4.82 -2.24 12.13
CA ASN A 39 -5.88 -1.61 12.92
C ASN A 39 -7.22 -2.35 12.91
N PHE A 40 -7.50 -3.20 11.92
CA PHE A 40 -8.71 -4.01 11.89
C PHE A 40 -8.50 -5.36 12.60
N ASN A 41 -9.53 -5.84 13.31
CA ASN A 41 -9.53 -7.18 13.88
C ASN A 41 -10.05 -8.24 12.89
N ASN A 42 -10.96 -7.85 12.00
CA ASN A 42 -11.55 -8.76 11.02
C ASN A 42 -10.56 -9.00 9.86
N ASN A 43 -10.13 -10.25 9.67
CA ASN A 43 -9.21 -10.64 8.61
C ASN A 43 -9.73 -10.27 7.22
N LEU A 44 -11.03 -10.40 6.94
CA LEU A 44 -11.60 -10.03 5.65
C LEU A 44 -11.34 -8.55 5.35
N LEU A 45 -11.63 -7.66 6.30
CA LEU A 45 -11.42 -6.21 6.11
C LEU A 45 -9.95 -5.86 5.85
N LYS A 46 -9.01 -6.56 6.49
CA LYS A 46 -7.57 -6.30 6.29
C LYS A 46 -7.15 -6.44 4.83
N PHE A 47 -7.62 -7.48 4.16
CA PHE A 47 -7.29 -7.78 2.76
C PHE A 47 -8.21 -7.05 1.78
N PHE A 48 -9.51 -7.02 2.02
CA PHE A 48 -10.46 -6.43 1.06
C PHE A 48 -10.29 -4.92 0.92
N ILE A 49 -9.98 -4.20 1.99
CA ILE A 49 -9.85 -2.73 1.92
C ILE A 49 -8.78 -2.27 0.92
N PRO A 50 -7.51 -2.71 1.01
CA PRO A 50 -6.49 -2.32 0.03
C PRO A 50 -6.79 -2.87 -1.37
N LEU A 51 -7.36 -4.08 -1.50
CA LEU A 51 -7.70 -4.66 -2.81
C LEU A 51 -8.82 -3.91 -3.52
N ILE A 52 -9.89 -3.56 -2.80
CA ILE A 52 -10.99 -2.76 -3.34
C ILE A 52 -10.48 -1.39 -3.76
N SER A 53 -9.58 -0.78 -2.98
CA SER A 53 -8.94 0.49 -3.37
C SER A 53 -8.23 0.36 -4.71
N LEU A 54 -7.47 -0.71 -4.93
CA LEU A 54 -6.79 -0.94 -6.22
C LEU A 54 -7.78 -1.13 -7.36
N ILE A 55 -8.76 -2.02 -7.18
CA ILE A 55 -9.78 -2.33 -8.20
C ILE A 55 -10.54 -1.07 -8.63
N ILE A 56 -10.92 -0.19 -7.68
CA ILE A 56 -11.61 1.07 -8.01
C ILE A 56 -10.74 1.93 -8.92
N PHE A 57 -9.44 2.06 -8.63
CA PHE A 57 -8.54 2.85 -9.48
C PHE A 57 -8.30 2.20 -10.84
N ASP A 58 -8.22 0.87 -10.88
CA ASP A 58 -8.03 0.13 -12.13
C ASP A 58 -9.26 0.17 -13.03
N LEU A 59 -10.47 0.31 -12.46
CA LEU A 59 -11.68 0.59 -13.23
C LEU A 59 -11.65 1.96 -13.90
N MET A 60 -10.97 2.94 -13.31
CA MET A 60 -10.84 4.29 -13.87
C MET A 60 -9.74 4.38 -14.94
N ILE A 61 -8.60 3.70 -14.71
CA ILE A 61 -7.41 3.78 -15.58
C ILE A 61 -7.44 2.70 -16.67
N GLY A 62 -8.01 1.53 -16.38
CA GLY A 62 -8.01 0.34 -17.22
C GLY A 62 -7.25 -0.83 -16.58
N PHE A 63 -7.76 -2.05 -16.78
CA PHE A 63 -7.11 -3.27 -16.34
C PHE A 63 -6.02 -3.72 -17.32
N SER A 64 -4.95 -4.28 -16.78
CA SER A 64 -3.90 -4.94 -17.55
C SER A 64 -3.38 -6.19 -16.84
N LEU A 65 -2.55 -6.97 -17.53
CA LEU A 65 -1.97 -8.21 -16.96
C LEU A 65 -1.10 -7.93 -15.73
N ILE A 66 -0.55 -6.72 -15.58
CA ILE A 66 0.29 -6.39 -14.42
C ILE A 66 -0.50 -6.33 -13.12
N ASN A 67 -1.80 -6.07 -13.19
CA ASN A 67 -2.67 -5.88 -12.04
C ASN A 67 -2.68 -7.12 -11.13
N ILE A 68 -2.54 -8.33 -11.69
CA ILE A 68 -2.44 -9.58 -10.93
C ILE A 68 -1.25 -9.55 -9.97
N PHE A 69 -0.08 -9.13 -10.46
CA PHE A 69 1.15 -9.03 -9.66
C PHE A 69 1.06 -7.90 -8.64
N VAL A 70 0.42 -6.79 -9.00
CA VAL A 70 0.13 -5.70 -8.07
C VAL A 70 -0.75 -6.23 -6.93
N TYR A 71 -1.87 -6.89 -7.21
CA TYR A 71 -2.77 -7.42 -6.17
C TYR A 71 -2.08 -8.44 -5.28
N LEU A 72 -1.29 -9.34 -5.89
CA LEU A 72 -0.48 -10.30 -5.15
C LEU A 72 0.48 -9.61 -4.17
N SER A 73 1.17 -8.55 -4.63
CA SER A 73 2.09 -7.81 -3.77
C SER A 73 1.39 -7.19 -2.56
N PHE A 74 0.17 -6.67 -2.72
CA PHE A 74 -0.60 -6.09 -1.63
C PHE A 74 -1.14 -7.12 -0.65
N ILE A 75 -1.47 -8.33 -1.11
CA ILE A 75 -1.78 -9.45 -0.23
C ILE A 75 -0.57 -9.75 0.67
N VAL A 76 0.64 -9.83 0.10
CA VAL A 76 1.87 -10.04 0.86
C VAL A 76 2.16 -8.88 1.82
N ILE A 77 1.93 -7.63 1.40
CA ILE A 77 2.09 -6.45 2.27
C ILE A 77 1.14 -6.51 3.48
N VAL A 78 -0.10 -6.97 3.31
CA VAL A 78 -1.02 -7.17 4.44
C VAL A 78 -0.46 -8.22 5.41
N LEU A 79 0.15 -9.30 4.91
CA LEU A 79 0.85 -10.28 5.74
C LEU A 79 2.04 -9.67 6.49
N VAL A 80 2.83 -8.82 5.83
CA VAL A 80 3.91 -8.04 6.48
C VAL A 80 3.34 -7.20 7.62
N GLY A 81 2.24 -6.48 7.39
CA GLY A 81 1.55 -5.69 8.42
C GLY A 81 1.07 -6.54 9.60
N ASN A 82 0.48 -7.71 9.34
CA ASN A 82 0.07 -8.66 10.38
C ASN A 82 1.23 -9.20 11.21
N HIS A 83 2.39 -9.44 10.58
CA HIS A 83 3.59 -9.90 11.26
C HIS A 83 4.17 -8.81 12.18
N PHE A 84 4.33 -7.58 11.67
CA PHE A 84 4.94 -6.49 12.43
C PHE A 84 4.03 -5.85 13.47
N LYS A 85 2.71 -5.87 13.25
CA LYS A 85 1.65 -5.31 14.12
C LYS A 85 1.78 -3.81 14.46
N LYS A 86 2.75 -3.11 13.87
CA LYS A 86 3.03 -1.68 14.10
C LYS A 86 3.62 -1.06 12.85
N ILE A 87 3.19 0.18 12.54
CA ILE A 87 3.79 0.99 11.48
C ILE A 87 5.11 1.57 12.00
N LYS A 88 6.22 1.06 11.49
CA LYS A 88 7.59 1.51 11.79
C LYS A 88 8.43 1.49 10.51
N LEU A 89 9.57 2.17 10.53
CA LEU A 89 10.46 2.26 9.37
C LEU A 89 10.72 0.89 8.72
N LYS A 90 11.05 -0.13 9.54
CA LYS A 90 11.30 -1.50 9.05
C LYS A 90 10.10 -2.12 8.32
N SER A 91 8.87 -1.98 8.83
CA SER A 91 7.70 -2.56 8.17
C SER A 91 7.38 -1.85 6.86
N ILE A 92 7.59 -0.53 6.82
CA ILE A 92 7.38 0.28 5.62
C ILE A 92 8.37 -0.13 4.53
N LEU A 93 9.67 -0.13 4.83
CA LEU A 93 10.72 -0.47 3.87
C LEU A 93 10.57 -1.89 3.33
N ILE A 94 10.22 -2.86 4.19
CA ILE A 94 9.96 -4.23 3.74
C ILE A 94 8.77 -4.28 2.78
N SER A 95 7.68 -3.56 3.07
CA SER A 95 6.53 -3.49 2.16
C SER A 95 6.90 -2.86 0.82
N SER A 96 7.70 -1.78 0.81
CA SER A 96 8.20 -1.18 -0.43
C SER A 96 9.03 -2.17 -1.26
N VAL A 97 9.92 -2.92 -0.61
CA VAL A 97 10.75 -3.95 -1.26
C VAL A 97 9.88 -5.09 -1.80
N VAL A 98 8.88 -5.54 -1.05
CA VAL A 98 7.93 -6.57 -1.49
C VAL A 98 7.17 -6.10 -2.74
N PHE A 99 6.65 -4.88 -2.72
CA PHE A 99 5.97 -4.29 -3.88
C PHE A 99 6.92 -4.23 -5.08
N PHE A 100 8.14 -3.71 -4.89
CA PHE A 100 9.13 -3.58 -5.94
C PHE A 100 9.48 -4.92 -6.58
N ILE A 101 9.77 -5.95 -5.79
CA ILE A 101 10.13 -7.27 -6.31
C ILE A 101 8.95 -7.90 -7.06
N ILE A 102 7.77 -7.96 -6.45
CA ILE A 102 6.66 -8.73 -7.04
C ILE A 102 6.12 -8.03 -8.29
N SER A 103 5.94 -6.70 -8.25
CA SER A 103 5.43 -5.95 -9.40
C SER A 103 6.40 -6.01 -10.59
N ASN A 104 7.70 -5.79 -10.37
CA ASN A 104 8.68 -5.80 -11.47
C ASN A 104 8.97 -7.20 -11.98
N PHE A 105 8.82 -8.24 -11.15
CA PHE A 105 8.80 -9.62 -11.64
C PHE A 105 7.65 -9.85 -12.64
N GLY A 106 6.46 -9.30 -12.37
CA GLY A 106 5.35 -9.29 -13.31
C GLY A 106 5.67 -8.56 -14.61
N VAL A 107 6.26 -7.36 -14.53
CA VAL A 107 6.69 -6.59 -15.71
C VAL A 107 7.69 -7.39 -16.54
N TRP A 108 8.65 -8.03 -15.89
CA TRP A 108 9.63 -8.87 -16.58
C TRP A 108 8.96 -10.04 -17.31
N ILE A 109 8.01 -10.73 -16.67
CA ILE A 109 7.24 -11.82 -17.29
C ILE A 109 6.42 -11.35 -18.49
N ILE A 110 5.86 -10.15 -18.44
CA ILE A 110 4.94 -9.67 -19.47
C ILE A 110 5.70 -9.05 -20.66
N GLY A 111 6.75 -8.24 -20.41
CA GLY A 111 7.29 -7.33 -21.41
C GLY A 111 8.77 -7.48 -21.76
N TYR A 112 9.55 -8.26 -21.00
CA TYR A 112 11.01 -8.35 -21.20
C TYR A 112 11.47 -9.74 -21.68
N PRO A 113 12.63 -9.85 -22.32
CA PRO A 113 13.24 -11.14 -22.68
C PRO A 113 13.45 -12.02 -21.44
N LYS A 114 13.16 -13.32 -21.58
CA LYS A 114 13.29 -14.33 -20.51
C LYS A 114 14.73 -14.81 -20.36
N THR A 115 15.64 -13.86 -20.21
CA THR A 115 17.07 -14.06 -20.04
C THR A 115 17.57 -13.32 -18.81
N VAL A 116 18.78 -13.66 -18.34
CA VAL A 116 19.43 -12.98 -17.21
C VAL A 116 19.59 -11.48 -17.50
N ASN A 117 19.95 -11.11 -18.73
CA ASN A 117 20.06 -9.70 -19.10
C ASN A 117 18.70 -9.00 -19.11
N GLY A 118 17.63 -9.69 -19.51
CA GLY A 118 16.28 -9.14 -19.51
C GLY A 118 15.76 -8.82 -18.10
N ILE A 119 16.04 -9.68 -17.12
CA ILE A 119 15.64 -9.39 -15.72
C ILE A 119 16.47 -8.25 -15.13
N ILE A 120 17.78 -8.18 -15.41
CA ILE A 120 18.63 -7.07 -14.98
C ILE A 120 18.10 -5.75 -15.55
N MET A 121 17.85 -5.71 -16.87
CA MET A 121 17.35 -4.52 -17.56
C MET A 121 16.02 -4.04 -16.96
N CYS A 122 15.07 -4.96 -16.76
CA CYS A 122 13.76 -4.64 -16.17
C CYS A 122 13.90 -4.00 -14.78
N TYR A 123 14.70 -4.59 -13.90
CA TYR A 123 14.88 -4.10 -12.54
C TYR A 123 15.71 -2.81 -12.47
N THR A 124 16.69 -2.63 -13.36
CA THR A 124 17.44 -1.38 -13.45
C THR A 124 16.55 -0.21 -13.87
N ALA A 125 15.64 -0.44 -14.84
CA ALA A 125 14.69 0.58 -15.28
C ALA A 125 13.67 0.93 -14.18
N ALA A 126 13.43 0.02 -13.23
CA ALA A 126 12.49 0.20 -12.14
C ALA A 126 13.04 1.03 -10.97
N ILE A 127 14.36 1.26 -10.88
CA ILE A 127 15.00 1.94 -9.74
C ILE A 127 14.43 3.35 -9.48
N PRO A 128 14.22 4.23 -10.47
CA PRO A 128 13.65 5.55 -10.22
C PRO A 128 12.24 5.48 -9.60
N PHE A 129 11.44 4.51 -10.05
CA PHE A 129 10.10 4.27 -9.50
C PHE A 129 10.15 3.76 -8.07
N PHE A 130 11.16 2.96 -7.71
CA PHE A 130 11.33 2.46 -6.36
C PHE A 130 11.64 3.57 -5.35
N ILE A 131 12.41 4.58 -5.76
CA ILE A 131 12.67 5.77 -4.93
C ILE A 131 11.34 6.46 -4.59
N ASN A 132 10.49 6.67 -5.60
CA ASN A 132 9.16 7.26 -5.39
C ASN A 132 8.27 6.38 -4.49
N THR A 133 8.33 5.06 -4.66
CA THR A 133 7.62 4.10 -3.79
C THR A 133 8.04 4.28 -2.33
N ILE A 134 9.35 4.30 -2.04
CA ILE A 134 9.85 4.45 -0.66
C ILE A 134 9.40 5.79 -0.07
N LEU A 135 9.55 6.88 -0.81
CA LEU A 135 9.17 8.22 -0.34
C LEU A 135 7.66 8.31 -0.07
N GLY A 136 6.83 7.80 -0.99
CA GLY A 136 5.38 7.75 -0.85
C GLY A 136 4.95 6.88 0.33
N ASP A 137 5.51 5.68 0.44
CA ASP A 137 5.20 4.74 1.51
C ASP A 137 5.55 5.31 2.89
N LEU A 138 6.70 5.98 3.02
CA LEU A 138 7.09 6.68 4.24
C LEU A 138 6.12 7.81 4.57
N PHE A 139 5.87 8.70 3.60
CA PHE A 139 5.00 9.85 3.77
C PHE A 139 3.59 9.43 4.22
N TYR A 140 2.92 8.58 3.44
CA TYR A 140 1.54 8.19 3.72
C TYR A 140 1.41 7.28 4.95
N SER A 141 2.37 6.38 5.21
CA SER A 141 2.30 5.52 6.40
C SER A 141 2.44 6.32 7.68
N PHE A 142 3.36 7.29 7.72
CA PHE A 142 3.49 8.17 8.86
C PHE A 142 2.31 9.12 8.98
N LEU A 143 1.83 9.69 7.88
CA LEU A 143 0.64 10.54 7.87
C LEU A 143 -0.56 9.81 8.49
N LEU A 144 -0.89 8.61 8.01
CA LEU A 144 -1.99 7.81 8.56
C LEU A 144 -1.79 7.46 10.03
N LYS A 145 -0.57 7.02 10.40
CA LYS A 145 -0.23 6.66 11.78
C LYS A 145 -0.40 7.85 12.73
N TYR A 146 0.17 9.01 12.39
CA TYR A 146 0.15 10.18 13.26
C TYR A 146 -1.26 10.77 13.36
N THR A 147 -1.95 10.93 12.24
CA THR A 147 -3.34 11.41 12.25
C THR A 147 -4.23 10.51 13.10
N PHE A 148 -4.11 9.19 12.95
CA PHE A 148 -4.86 8.23 13.76
C PHE A 148 -4.57 8.35 15.26
N ASN A 149 -3.28 8.41 15.64
CA ASN A 149 -2.88 8.53 17.04
C ASN A 149 -3.34 9.84 17.67
N ILE A 150 -3.26 10.95 16.93
CA ILE A 150 -3.73 12.27 17.38
C ILE A 150 -5.26 12.24 17.58
N SER A 151 -6.01 11.68 16.62
CA SER A 151 -7.47 11.58 16.74
C SER A 151 -7.91 10.74 17.95
N LEU A 152 -7.14 9.72 18.32
CA LEU A 152 -7.38 8.96 19.56
C LEU A 152 -7.07 9.80 20.81
N LYS A 153 -5.94 10.52 20.83
CA LYS A 153 -5.52 11.34 21.98
C LYS A 153 -6.48 12.51 22.25
N LEU A 154 -7.02 13.13 21.20
CA LEU A 154 -7.98 14.23 21.30
C LEU A 154 -9.38 13.79 21.76
N ASN A 155 -9.58 12.51 22.11
CA ASN A 155 -10.86 11.97 22.61
C ASN A 155 -12.06 12.25 21.69
N ILE A 156 -11.82 12.50 20.39
CA ILE A 156 -12.85 12.53 19.34
C ILE A 156 -13.66 11.22 19.37
N ILE A 157 -13.04 10.15 19.93
CA ILE A 157 -13.67 8.88 20.25
C ILE A 157 -13.28 8.47 21.66
N LYS A 158 -14.21 8.56 22.63
CA LYS A 158 -14.08 7.84 23.92
C LYS A 158 -13.84 6.36 23.61
N THR A 159 -12.64 5.88 23.89
CA THR A 159 -12.37 4.44 23.96
C THR A 159 -12.85 4.01 25.33
N ASN A 160 -14.01 3.33 25.38
CA ASN A 160 -14.39 2.61 26.58
C ASN A 160 -13.40 1.45 26.68
N HIS A 161 -12.41 1.62 27.56
CA HIS A 161 -11.61 0.51 28.07
C HIS A 161 -12.50 -0.47 28.83
#